data_AF-A0A537Y4F5-F1
#
_entry.id   AF-A0A537Y4F5-F1
#
_cell.length_a   1.000
_cell.length_b   1.000
_cell.length_c   1.000
_cell.angle_alpha   90.00
_cell.angle_beta   90.00
_cell.angle_gamma   90.00
#
_symmetry.space_group_name_H-M   'P 1'
#
loop_
_entity.id
_entity.type
_entity.pdbx_description
1 polymer ?
#
loop_
_entity_poly.entity_id
_entity_poly.type
_entity_poly.pdbx_seq_one_letter_code
_entity_poly.pdbx_strand_id
1 'polypeptide(L)' 'MANQYACANAGASTCGFRTTWTDEADLRRQIANHLVTVHEVKTPTATIVNYLVRVAKDMSGHVQH' A
#
# COMPACT_ATOMS: atom_id res chain seq x y z
N MET A 1 0.87 13.30 -11.22
CA MET A 1 0.84 11.92 -11.76
C MET A 1 0.32 11.03 -10.64
N ALA A 2 -0.59 10.09 -10.95
CA ALA A 2 -1.09 9.16 -9.95
C ALA A 2 -0.10 8.01 -9.78
N ASN A 3 0.35 7.78 -8.55
CA ASN A 3 1.22 6.67 -8.19
C ASN A 3 0.37 5.41 -8.03
N GLN A 4 0.95 4.23 -8.27
CA GLN A 4 0.25 2.95 -8.13
C GLN A 4 0.87 2.08 -7.04
N TYR A 5 0.02 1.41 -6.28
CA TYR A 5 0.38 0.42 -5.28
C TYR A 5 -0.38 -0.88 -5.54
N ALA A 6 0.31 -2.01 -5.38
CA ALA A 6 -0.31 -3.34 -5.41
C ALA A 6 0.13 -4.12 -4.16
N CYS A 7 -0.78 -4.83 -3.51
CA CYS A 7 -0.43 -5.70 -2.37
C CYS A 7 0.59 -6.78 -2.75
N ALA A 8 0.56 -7.24 -4.01
CA ALA A 8 1.58 -8.13 -4.56
C ALA A 8 3.01 -7.57 -4.44
N ASN A 9 3.19 -6.25 -4.54
CA ASN A 9 4.52 -5.62 -4.41
C ASN A 9 5.05 -5.66 -2.98
N ALA A 10 4.16 -5.78 -1.99
CA ALA A 10 4.52 -5.96 -0.59
C ALA A 10 4.68 -7.44 -0.19
N GLY A 11 4.66 -8.37 -1.15
CA GLY A 11 4.80 -9.80 -0.93
C GLY A 11 3.49 -10.56 -0.74
N ALA A 12 2.33 -9.88 -0.75
CA ALA A 12 1.02 -10.53 -0.73
C ALA A 12 0.59 -10.90 -2.17
N SER A 13 1.34 -11.79 -2.82
CA SER A 13 1.16 -12.14 -4.24
C SER A 13 -0.22 -12.68 -4.59
N THR A 14 -0.93 -13.28 -3.61
CA THR A 14 -2.29 -13.78 -3.76
C THR A 14 -3.36 -12.70 -3.58
N CYS A 15 -2.98 -11.50 -3.13
CA CYS A 15 -3.88 -10.37 -2.94
C CYS A 15 -3.94 -9.50 -4.19
N GLY A 16 -5.10 -9.50 -4.86
CA GLY A 16 -5.35 -8.71 -6.07
C GLY A 16 -5.57 -7.21 -5.83
N PHE A 17 -5.40 -6.72 -4.61
CA PHE A 17 -5.62 -5.31 -4.30
C PHE A 17 -4.61 -4.41 -5.01
N ARG A 18 -5.14 -3.43 -5.73
CA ARG A 18 -4.41 -2.37 -6.40
C ARG A 18 -5.11 -1.06 -6.14
N THR A 19 -4.33 -0.02 -5.87
CA THR A 19 -4.86 1.33 -5.75
C THR A 19 -3.92 2.37 -6.35
N THR A 20 -4.50 3.50 -6.75
CA THR A 20 -3.78 4.70 -7.12
C THR A 20 -3.82 5.72 -5.98
N TRP A 21 -2.76 6.48 -5.81
CA TRP A 21 -2.68 7.54 -4.80
C TRP A 21 -1.94 8.76 -5.34
N THR A 22 -2.31 9.93 -4.82
CA THR A 22 -1.63 11.21 -5.10
C THR A 22 -1.00 11.81 -3.85
N ASP A 23 -1.47 11.39 -2.67
CA ASP A 23 -0.99 11.83 -1.37
C ASP A 23 -0.72 10.62 -0.45
N GLU A 24 0.25 10.77 0.44
CA GLU A 24 0.64 9.69 1.35
C GLU A 24 -0.46 9.36 2.38
N ALA A 25 -1.21 10.36 2.86
CA ALA A 25 -2.29 10.14 3.82
C ALA A 25 -3.45 9.37 3.19
N ASP A 26 -3.75 9.64 1.91
CA ASP A 26 -4.70 8.85 1.14
C ASP A 26 -4.24 7.39 1.01
N LEU A 27 -3.02 7.15 0.54
CA LEU A 27 -2.44 5.81 0.45
C LEU A 27 -2.51 5.06 1.79
N ARG A 28 -2.11 5.74 2.87
CA ARG A 28 -2.12 5.18 4.23
C ARG A 28 -3.52 4.75 4.64
N ARG A 29 -4.53 5.57 4.35
CA ARG A 29 -5.94 5.28 4.66
C ARG A 29 -6.46 4.10 3.84
N GLN A 30 -6.11 4.03 2.56
CA GLN A 30 -6.50 2.94 1.67
C GLN A 30 -5.89 1.60 2.10
N ILE A 31 -4.58 1.58 2.42
CA ILE A 31 -3.89 0.38 2.92
C ILE A 31 -4.49 -0.07 4.25
N ALA A 32 -4.66 0.84 5.22
CA ALA A 32 -5.22 0.50 6.52
C ALA A 32 -6.64 -0.09 6.39
N ASN A 33 -7.49 0.52 5.57
CA ASN A 33 -8.83 0.01 5.31
C ASN A 33 -8.80 -1.36 4.64
N HIS A 34 -7.92 -1.57 3.66
CA HIS A 34 -7.76 -2.86 2.98
C HIS A 34 -7.29 -3.96 3.94
N LEU A 35 -6.31 -3.68 4.82
CA LEU A 35 -5.83 -4.64 5.81
C LEU A 35 -6.94 -5.09 6.77
N VAL A 36 -7.81 -4.17 7.19
CA VAL A 36 -8.93 -4.49 8.10
C VAL A 36 -10.03 -5.27 7.38
N THR A 37 -10.33 -4.91 6.12
CA THR A 37 -11.48 -5.47 5.39
C THR A 37 -11.19 -6.78 4.67
N VAL A 38 -9.99 -6.93 4.10
CA VAL A 38 -9.61 -8.10 3.28
C VAL A 38 -8.74 -9.07 4.05
N HIS A 39 -7.82 -8.57 4.87
CA HIS A 39 -6.89 -9.41 5.63
C HIS A 39 -7.34 -9.62 7.09
N GLU A 40 -8.51 -9.08 7.48
CA GLU A 40 -9.08 -9.14 8.84
C GLU A 40 -8.08 -8.75 9.94
N VAL A 41 -7.09 -7.91 9.60
CA VAL A 41 -6.09 -7.42 10.54
C VAL A 41 -6.78 -6.41 11.44
N LYS A 42 -7.29 -6.87 12.60
CA LYS A 42 -8.08 -6.03 13.52
C LYS A 42 -7.33 -4.79 13.99
N THR A 43 -6.00 -4.86 14.06
CA THR A 43 -5.16 -3.74 14.49
C THR A 43 -3.93 -3.63 13.60
N PRO A 44 -4.04 -3.01 12.40
CA PRO A 44 -2.86 -2.78 11.57
C PRO A 44 -1.94 -1.83 12.31
N THR A 45 -0.78 -2.32 12.73
CA THR A 45 0.19 -1.51 13.47
C THR A 45 0.74 -0.42 12.57
N ALA A 46 1.11 0.72 13.17
CA ALA A 46 1.77 1.80 12.45
C ALA A 46 3.02 1.31 11.69
N THR A 47 3.71 0.30 12.22
CA THR A 47 4.86 -0.35 11.57
C THR A 47 4.50 -0.98 10.23
N ILE A 48 3.46 -1.82 10.18
CA ILE A 48 3.04 -2.50 8.94
C ILE A 48 2.58 -1.46 7.93
N VAL A 49 1.75 -0.52 8.34
CA VAL A 49 1.23 0.51 7.43
C VAL A 49 2.36 1.38 6.88
N ASN A 50 3.30 1.82 7.72
CA ASN A 50 4.46 2.60 7.26
C ASN A 50 5.38 1.80 6.33
N TYR A 51 5.57 0.51 6.58
CA TYR A 51 6.33 -0.36 5.68
C TYR A 51 5.67 -0.44 4.29
N LEU A 52 4.36 -0.66 4.23
CA LEU A 52 3.62 -0.75 2.97
C LEU A 52 3.62 0.58 2.21
N VAL A 53 3.48 1.70 2.93
CA VAL A 53 3.60 3.05 2.35
C VAL A 53 5.00 3.27 1.78
N ARG A 54 6.06 2.85 2.49
CA ARG A 54 7.44 2.93 1.98
C ARG A 54 7.61 2.12 0.70
N VAL A 55 7.11 0.87 0.66
CA VAL A 55 7.14 0.02 -0.55
C VAL A 55 6.41 0.69 -1.71
N ALA A 56 5.23 1.27 -1.48
CA ALA A 56 4.49 1.99 -2.50
C ALA A 56 5.29 3.18 -3.07
N LYS A 57 5.96 3.95 -2.21
CA LYS A 57 6.78 5.10 -2.61
C LYS A 57 8.02 4.69 -3.39
N ASP A 58 8.70 3.62 -2.98
CA ASP A 58 9.86 3.04 -3.66
C ASP A 58 9.52 2.65 -5.11
N MET A 59 8.43 1.90 -5.28
CA MET A 59 7.92 1.49 -6.61
C MET A 59 7.47 2.67 -7.47
N SER A 60 6.94 3.74 -6.85
CA SER A 60 6.52 4.95 -7.56
C SER A 60 7.70 5.83 -7.95
N GLY A 61 8.81 5.76 -7.21
CA GLY A 61 10.07 6.44 -7.51
C GLY A 61 10.90 5.75 -8.59
N HIS A 62 10.70 4.45 -8.82
CA HIS A 62 11.38 3.67 -9.86
C HIS A 62 10.92 3.93 -11.30
N VAL A 63 10.16 5.01 -11.56
CA VAL A 63 9.84 5.49 -12.93
C VAL A 63 11.01 6.30 -13.55
N GLN A 64 12.21 6.26 -12.96
CA GLN A 64 13.41 6.88 -13.52
C GLN A 64 14.63 5.97 -13.36
N HIS A 65 14.85 5.09 -14.34
CA HIS A 65 16.18 4.80 -14.86
C HIS A 65 16.07 4.33 -16.31
#